data_AF-A0A2D9TD06-F1
#
_entry.id   AF-A0A2D9TD06-F1
#
_cell.length_a   1.000
_cell.length_b   1.000
_cell.length_c   1.000
_cell.angle_alpha   90.00
_cell.angle_beta   90.00
_cell.angle_gamma   90.00
#
_symmetry.space_group_name_H-M   'P 1'
#
loop_
_entity.id
_entity.type
_entity.pdbx_description
1 polymer ?
#
loop_
_entity_poly.entity_id
_entity_poly.type
_entity_poly.pdbx_seq_one_letter_code
_entity_poly.pdbx_strand_id
1 'polypeptide(L)'
;MDELSIIDEGRDFAVGRITLAKHLGISTRAPGWQAQPCVLELGGSLVAGLLLDEPSGFESGRVPLYLLCPCGAPACGALTARVRAENGTVLWSDFGTEVPYEKGLTQHPHQRRTGPFVFDAAEYRTTLAPYLG
;
A
#
# COMPACT_ATOMS: atom_id res chain seq x y z
N MET A 1 -9.54 15.91 -6.41
CA MET A 1 -8.84 14.62 -6.34
C MET A 1 -8.15 14.54 -5.00
N ASP A 2 -7.94 13.34 -4.49
CA ASP A 2 -7.17 13.12 -3.28
C ASP A 2 -5.69 13.47 -3.53
N GLU A 3 -5.03 13.95 -2.49
CA GLU A 3 -3.63 14.33 -2.53
C GLU A 3 -2.79 13.22 -1.89
N LEU A 4 -1.91 12.59 -2.67
CA LEU A 4 -0.95 11.61 -2.17
C LEU A 4 0.33 12.30 -1.72
N SER A 5 0.82 11.94 -0.53
CA SER A 5 2.15 12.30 -0.07
C SER A 5 2.84 11.09 0.55
N ILE A 6 4.16 11.03 0.39
CA ILE A 6 5.01 10.04 1.06
C ILE A 6 5.58 10.66 2.33
N ILE A 7 5.43 9.94 3.44
CA ILE A 7 5.84 10.41 4.78
C ILE A 7 6.70 9.34 5.47
N ASP A 8 7.21 9.68 6.67
CA ASP A 8 8.04 8.79 7.48
C ASP A 8 9.25 8.23 6.71
N GLU A 9 9.95 9.10 5.97
CA GLU A 9 11.13 8.76 5.18
C GLU A 9 10.89 7.75 4.04
N GLY A 10 9.66 7.61 3.54
CA GLY A 10 9.36 6.61 2.50
C GLY A 10 8.67 5.36 3.02
N ARG A 11 8.24 5.37 4.27
CA ARG A 11 7.65 4.22 4.95
C ARG A 11 6.11 4.30 4.96
N ASP A 12 5.51 5.47 5.01
CA ASP A 12 4.04 5.59 5.06
C ASP A 12 3.50 6.55 4.00
N PHE A 13 2.20 6.43 3.75
CA PHE A 13 1.45 7.26 2.83
C PHE A 13 0.52 8.17 3.61
N ALA A 14 0.42 9.42 3.18
CA ALA A 14 -0.66 10.31 3.56
C ALA A 14 -1.60 10.53 2.36
N VAL A 15 -2.90 10.44 2.62
CA VAL A 15 -3.94 10.83 1.66
C VAL A 15 -4.70 12.02 2.25
N GLY A 16 -4.34 13.23 1.82
CA GLY A 16 -4.75 14.47 2.46
C GLY A 16 -4.38 14.48 3.95
N ARG A 17 -5.39 14.46 4.84
CA ARG A 17 -5.19 14.45 6.31
C ARG A 17 -5.10 13.04 6.91
N ILE A 18 -5.24 12.00 6.09
CA ILE A 18 -5.25 10.61 6.55
C ILE A 18 -3.84 10.04 6.48
N THR A 19 -3.26 9.73 7.64
CA THR A 19 -2.11 8.82 7.73
C THR A 19 -2.59 7.40 7.47
N LEU A 20 -2.19 6.81 6.34
CA LEU A 20 -2.81 5.62 5.80
C LEU A 20 -2.55 4.39 6.67
N ALA A 21 -1.33 4.18 7.19
CA ALA A 21 -1.03 3.05 8.07
C ALA A 21 -1.93 3.05 9.31
N LYS A 22 -2.03 4.21 9.99
CA LYS A 22 -2.91 4.38 11.16
C LYS A 22 -4.38 4.11 10.81
N HIS A 23 -4.83 4.62 9.66
CA HIS A 23 -6.22 4.45 9.22
C HIS A 23 -6.56 2.99 8.90
N LEU A 24 -5.57 2.26 8.37
CA LEU A 24 -5.65 0.83 8.09
C LEU A 24 -5.37 -0.06 9.32
N GLY A 25 -5.27 0.53 10.52
CA GLY A 25 -5.07 -0.23 11.75
C GLY A 25 -3.66 -0.82 11.92
N ILE A 26 -2.69 -0.37 11.12
CA ILE A 26 -1.28 -0.75 11.29
C ILE A 26 -0.71 0.04 12.47
N SER A 27 -0.25 -0.68 13.50
CA SER A 27 0.43 -0.09 14.64
C SER A 27 1.94 -0.15 14.42
N THR A 28 2.57 1.01 14.18
CA THR A 28 4.03 1.14 14.07
C THR A 28 4.77 1.11 15.42
N ARG A 29 4.05 0.93 16.54
CA ARG A 29 4.59 1.01 17.92
C ARG A 29 3.99 -0.01 18.89
N ALA A 30 3.91 -1.29 18.55
CA ALA A 30 3.70 -2.30 19.61
C ALA A 30 5.06 -2.76 20.19
N PRO A 31 5.17 -3.08 21.50
CA PRO A 31 6.36 -3.68 22.08
C PRO A 31 6.30 -5.22 22.00
N GLY A 32 7.45 -5.86 21.76
CA GLY A 32 7.60 -7.32 21.73
C GLY A 32 7.57 -7.89 20.32
N TRP A 33 7.81 -9.20 20.18
CA TRP A 33 7.93 -9.97 18.93
C TRP A 33 6.69 -9.94 18.00
N GLN A 34 5.75 -9.02 18.26
CA GLN A 34 4.54 -8.74 17.50
C GLN A 34 4.55 -7.36 16.82
N ALA A 35 5.64 -6.60 16.91
CA ALA A 35 5.65 -5.26 16.32
C ALA A 35 7.02 -4.72 15.96
N GLN A 36 7.40 -5.03 14.74
CA GLN A 36 7.47 -3.96 13.76
C GLN A 36 6.68 -4.46 12.54
N PRO A 37 5.59 -3.80 12.09
CA PRO A 37 5.27 -3.92 10.68
C PRO A 37 6.56 -3.53 9.96
N CYS A 38 7.08 -4.41 9.10
CA CYS A 38 8.11 -4.02 8.14
C CYS A 38 7.43 -2.99 7.25
N VAL A 39 7.50 -1.74 7.70
CA VAL A 39 7.08 -0.62 6.90
C VAL A 39 8.06 -0.65 5.75
N LEU A 40 7.54 -1.07 4.60
CA LEU A 40 8.35 -1.24 3.42
C LEU A 40 8.94 0.15 3.14
N GLU A 41 10.26 0.28 3.23
CA GLU A 41 10.92 1.38 2.54
C GLU A 41 10.43 1.30 1.10
N LEU A 42 9.80 2.36 0.60
CA LEU A 42 9.39 2.45 -0.80
C LEU A 42 10.61 2.15 -1.68
N GLY A 43 10.62 0.94 -2.24
CA GLY A 43 11.62 0.47 -3.19
C GLY A 43 11.07 0.47 -4.61
N GLY A 44 11.96 0.51 -5.60
CA GLY A 44 11.60 0.66 -7.01
C GLY A 44 10.53 -0.31 -7.53
N SER A 45 10.56 -1.57 -7.10
CA SER A 45 9.55 -2.58 -7.51
C SER A 45 8.15 -2.31 -6.93
N LEU A 46 8.06 -1.82 -5.69
CA LEU A 46 6.78 -1.41 -5.11
C LEU A 46 6.19 -0.25 -5.91
N VAL A 47 7.04 0.74 -6.20
CA VAL A 47 6.66 1.96 -6.89
C VAL A 47 6.27 1.66 -8.34
N ALA A 48 7.00 0.78 -9.03
CA ALA A 48 6.64 0.33 -10.37
C ALA A 48 5.25 -0.34 -10.38
N GLY A 49 4.93 -1.15 -9.39
CA GLY A 49 3.59 -1.73 -9.23
C GLY A 49 2.50 -0.68 -8.95
N LEU A 50 2.79 0.31 -8.09
CA LEU A 50 1.89 1.42 -7.80
C LEU A 50 1.61 2.31 -9.02
N LEU A 51 2.61 2.45 -9.91
CA LEU A 51 2.49 3.16 -11.18
C LEU A 51 1.86 2.31 -12.29
N LEU A 52 1.63 1.02 -12.03
CA LEU A 52 1.19 0.03 -13.03
C LEU A 52 2.18 -0.13 -14.20
N ASP A 53 3.43 0.26 -13.99
CA ASP A 53 4.53 0.09 -14.95
C ASP A 53 5.01 -1.39 -14.95
N GLU A 54 4.84 -2.09 -13.82
CA GLU A 54 5.09 -3.53 -13.67
C GLU A 54 3.89 -4.28 -13.06
N PRO A 55 3.69 -5.57 -13.38
CA PRO A 55 2.67 -6.37 -12.72
C PRO A 55 2.97 -6.52 -11.23
N SER A 56 1.92 -6.60 -10.41
CA SER A 56 2.10 -6.92 -9.00
C SER A 56 2.74 -8.30 -8.80
N GLY A 57 3.57 -8.42 -7.77
CA GLY A 57 4.10 -9.70 -7.31
C GLY A 57 3.06 -10.66 -6.70
N PHE A 58 1.80 -10.23 -6.55
CA PHE A 58 0.70 -11.08 -6.07
C PHE A 58 -0.14 -11.61 -7.24
N GLU A 59 -0.51 -12.90 -7.20
CA GLU A 59 -1.35 -13.55 -8.23
C GLU A 59 -2.71 -12.85 -8.43
N SER A 60 -3.22 -12.17 -7.40
CA SER A 60 -4.47 -11.40 -7.47
C SER A 60 -4.36 -10.11 -8.27
N GLY A 61 -3.15 -9.70 -8.65
CA GLY A 61 -2.85 -8.43 -9.30
C GLY A 61 -2.97 -7.21 -8.39
N ARG A 62 -3.22 -7.39 -7.10
CA ARG A 62 -3.31 -6.30 -6.11
C ARG A 62 -1.93 -5.82 -5.73
N VAL A 63 -1.77 -4.51 -5.55
CA VAL A 63 -0.46 -3.93 -5.23
C VAL A 63 -0.27 -3.93 -3.72
N PRO A 64 0.83 -4.48 -3.19
CA PRO A 64 1.15 -4.35 -1.78
C PRO A 64 1.38 -2.88 -1.41
N LEU A 65 0.97 -2.48 -0.22
CA LEU A 65 1.25 -1.15 0.34
C LEU A 65 2.11 -1.26 1.59
N TYR A 66 1.90 -2.32 2.39
CA TYR A 66 2.64 -2.58 3.63
C TYR A 66 2.89 -4.08 3.78
N LEU A 67 4.10 -4.50 4.18
CA LEU A 67 4.39 -5.91 4.49
C LEU A 67 4.13 -6.21 5.97
N LEU A 68 3.65 -7.42 6.25
CA LEU A 68 3.14 -7.78 7.58
C LEU A 68 4.15 -8.50 8.49
N CYS A 69 5.41 -8.71 8.09
CA CYS A 69 6.34 -9.52 8.89
C CYS A 69 7.75 -8.95 9.04
N PRO A 70 8.36 -9.02 10.24
CA PRO A 70 9.75 -8.64 10.52
C PRO A 70 10.82 -9.42 9.73
N CYS A 71 10.48 -10.51 9.05
CA CYS A 71 11.44 -11.32 8.29
C CYS A 71 11.68 -10.85 6.84
N GLY A 72 10.93 -9.87 6.35
CA GLY A 72 11.11 -9.30 5.00
C GLY A 72 10.70 -10.21 3.82
N ALA A 73 10.09 -11.37 4.09
CA ALA A 73 9.68 -12.30 3.04
C ALA A 73 8.21 -12.07 2.60
N PRO A 74 7.92 -12.01 1.28
CA PRO A 74 6.55 -11.92 0.74
C PRO A 74 5.61 -13.03 1.21
N ALA A 75 6.18 -14.19 1.61
CA ALA A 75 5.46 -15.35 2.12
C ALA A 75 4.60 -15.05 3.36
N CYS A 76 4.86 -13.97 4.11
CA CYS A 76 4.14 -13.66 5.33
C CYS A 76 2.95 -12.71 5.14
N GLY A 77 2.70 -12.28 3.91
CA GLY A 77 1.56 -11.45 3.54
C GLY A 77 1.79 -9.95 3.59
N ALA A 78 0.86 -9.25 2.96
CA ALA A 78 0.88 -7.81 2.80
C ALA A 78 -0.52 -7.24 2.97
N LEU A 79 -0.59 -6.01 3.45
CA LEU A 79 -1.78 -5.18 3.22
C LEU A 79 -1.69 -4.66 1.79
N THR A 80 -2.65 -5.03 0.97
CA THR A 80 -2.72 -4.72 -0.46
C THR A 80 -3.95 -3.87 -0.79
N ALA A 81 -3.87 -3.19 -1.92
CA ALA A 81 -4.98 -2.46 -2.51
C ALA A 81 -5.15 -2.85 -3.98
N ARG A 82 -6.36 -2.69 -4.49
CA ARG A 82 -6.60 -2.70 -5.93
C ARG A 82 -6.27 -1.31 -6.48
N VAL A 83 -5.26 -1.26 -7.35
CA VAL A 83 -4.82 -0.06 -8.06
C VAL A 83 -5.28 -0.14 -9.51
N ARG A 84 -5.91 0.91 -10.02
CA ARG A 84 -6.34 1.03 -11.42
C ARG A 84 -6.05 2.42 -11.95
N ALA A 85 -5.66 2.52 -13.21
CA ALA A 85 -5.59 3.81 -13.92
C ALA A 85 -6.72 3.88 -14.94
N GLU A 86 -7.51 4.95 -14.89
CA GLU A 86 -8.58 5.22 -15.86
C GLU A 86 -8.83 6.72 -16.01
N ASN A 87 -9.09 7.18 -17.23
CA ASN A 87 -9.50 8.56 -17.53
C ASN A 87 -8.60 9.66 -16.91
N GLY A 88 -7.28 9.45 -16.90
CA GLY A 88 -6.32 10.41 -16.31
C GLY A 88 -6.27 10.41 -14.79
N THR A 89 -6.85 9.39 -14.14
CA THR A 89 -6.85 9.23 -12.69
C THR A 89 -6.30 7.87 -12.28
N VAL A 90 -5.81 7.78 -11.04
CA VAL A 90 -5.43 6.52 -10.39
C VAL A 90 -6.35 6.28 -9.21
N LEU A 91 -6.97 5.10 -9.15
CA LEU A 91 -7.89 4.66 -8.12
C LEU A 91 -7.21 3.66 -7.19
N TRP A 92 -7.19 3.93 -5.90
CA TRP A 92 -6.94 2.92 -4.87
C TRP A 92 -8.25 2.51 -4.22
N SER A 93 -8.51 1.21 -4.17
CA SER A 93 -9.77 0.67 -3.64
C SER A 93 -9.58 -0.70 -3.03
N ASP A 94 -10.62 -1.18 -2.33
CA ASP A 94 -10.70 -2.53 -1.82
C ASP A 94 -9.47 -2.88 -0.96
N PHE A 95 -9.24 -2.17 0.14
CA PHE A 95 -8.07 -2.45 0.97
C PHE A 95 -8.25 -3.77 1.72
N GLY A 96 -7.18 -4.54 1.89
CA GLY A 96 -7.24 -5.78 2.66
C GLY A 96 -5.90 -6.48 2.76
N THR A 97 -5.86 -7.54 3.54
CA THR A 97 -4.67 -8.36 3.76
C THR A 97 -4.69 -9.58 2.86
N GLU A 98 -3.59 -9.83 2.16
CA GLU A 98 -3.34 -11.05 1.40
C GLU A 98 -2.15 -11.79 1.98
N VAL A 99 -2.32 -13.09 2.17
CA VAL A 99 -1.29 -13.99 2.66
C VAL A 99 -1.12 -15.11 1.64
N PRO A 100 0.07 -15.33 1.05
CA PRO A 100 0.23 -16.26 -0.09
C PRO A 100 -0.23 -17.70 0.14
N TYR A 101 -0.23 -18.18 1.38
CA TYR A 101 -0.68 -19.53 1.73
C TYR A 101 -2.17 -19.61 2.13
N GLU A 102 -2.87 -18.47 2.22
CA GLU A 102 -4.31 -18.41 2.45
C GLU A 102 -5.02 -18.05 1.14
N LYS A 103 -6.20 -18.64 0.91
CA LYS A 103 -6.99 -18.28 -0.27
C LYS A 103 -7.83 -17.04 0.02
N GLY A 104 -7.61 -16.01 -0.81
CA GLY A 104 -8.47 -14.84 -0.87
C GLY A 104 -8.00 -13.67 -0.02
N LEU A 105 -8.90 -12.71 0.13
CA LEU A 105 -8.63 -11.43 0.78
C LEU A 105 -9.29 -11.38 2.17
N THR A 106 -8.49 -11.11 3.18
CA THR A 106 -8.99 -10.84 4.54
C THR A 106 -9.20 -9.34 4.72
N GLN A 107 -10.40 -8.93 5.10
CA GLN A 107 -10.71 -7.50 5.35
C GLN A 107 -11.26 -7.27 6.75
N HIS A 108 -10.55 -6.44 7.52
CA HIS A 108 -11.02 -5.92 8.79
C HIS A 108 -11.97 -4.72 8.60
N PRO A 109 -12.81 -4.38 9.59
CA PRO A 109 -13.79 -3.30 9.44
C PRO A 109 -13.21 -1.95 9.07
N HIS A 110 -11.99 -1.62 9.51
CA HIS A 110 -11.31 -0.38 9.13
C HIS A 110 -10.90 -0.41 7.65
N GLN A 111 -10.31 -1.51 7.16
CA GLN A 111 -9.94 -1.68 5.74
C GLN A 111 -11.14 -1.56 4.79
N ARG A 112 -12.29 -2.14 5.16
CA ARG A 112 -13.52 -2.05 4.34
C ARG A 112 -14.08 -0.64 4.22
N ARG A 113 -13.77 0.26 5.16
CA ARG A 113 -14.21 1.66 5.14
C ARG A 113 -13.17 2.61 4.59
N THR A 114 -11.98 2.12 4.25
CA THR A 114 -10.91 2.94 3.68
C THR A 114 -11.11 3.11 2.19
N GLY A 115 -11.05 4.36 1.74
CA GLY A 115 -11.22 4.71 0.34
C GLY A 115 -12.64 4.46 -0.20
N PRO A 116 -12.81 4.40 -1.54
CA PRO A 116 -11.76 4.56 -2.54
C PRO A 116 -11.06 5.92 -2.47
N PHE A 117 -9.79 5.96 -2.86
CA PHE A 117 -9.06 7.21 -3.09
C PHE A 117 -8.81 7.40 -4.58
N VAL A 118 -8.99 8.62 -5.06
CA VAL A 118 -8.89 8.98 -6.49
C VAL A 118 -7.86 10.08 -6.65
N PHE A 119 -6.75 9.76 -7.31
CA PHE A 119 -5.64 10.67 -7.54
C PHE A 119 -5.62 11.17 -8.97
N ASP A 120 -5.13 12.39 -9.18
CA ASP A 120 -4.70 12.82 -10.51
C ASP A 120 -3.50 11.99 -10.95
N ALA A 121 -3.52 11.44 -12.17
CA ALA A 121 -2.46 10.53 -12.60
C ALA A 121 -1.10 11.23 -12.76
N ALA A 122 -1.06 12.50 -13.15
CA ALA A 122 0.19 13.24 -13.32
C ALA A 122 0.79 13.57 -11.95
N GLU A 123 0.00 14.10 -11.03
CA GLU A 123 0.47 14.41 -9.65
C GLU A 123 0.90 13.14 -8.91
N TYR A 124 0.10 12.06 -9.02
CA TYR A 124 0.43 10.76 -8.43
C TYR A 124 1.79 10.23 -8.91
N ARG A 125 2.04 10.29 -10.22
CA ARG A 125 3.32 9.86 -10.79
C ARG A 125 4.47 10.74 -10.33
N THR A 126 4.28 12.06 -10.28
CA THR A 126 5.29 13.00 -9.77
C THR A 126 5.65 12.71 -8.32
N THR A 127 4.66 12.40 -7.46
CA THR A 127 4.89 12.05 -6.05
C THR A 127 5.71 10.77 -5.89
N LEU A 128 5.47 9.77 -6.74
CA LEU A 128 6.11 8.45 -6.63
C LEU A 128 7.45 8.34 -7.36
N ALA A 129 7.68 9.15 -8.40
CA ALA A 129 8.89 9.09 -9.25
C ALA A 129 10.22 9.10 -8.49
N PRO A 130 10.41 9.85 -7.38
CA PRO A 130 11.67 9.83 -6.63
C PRO A 130 12.03 8.48 -6.00
N TYR A 131 11.08 7.55 -5.89
CA TYR A 131 11.24 6.27 -5.21
C TYR A 131 11.41 5.07 -6.18
N LEU A 132 11.45 5.32 -7.50
CA LEU A 132 11.61 4.28 -8.54
C LEU A 132 13.02 3.64 -8.56
N GLY A 133 14.03 4.30 -7.99
CA GLY A 133 15.43 3.88 -8.02
C GLY A 133 16.32 4.79 -8.85
#